data_AF-A0A0M8Y8F5-F1
#
_entry.id   AF-A0A0M8Y8F5-F1
#
_cell.length_a   1.000
_cell.length_b   1.000
_cell.length_c   1.000
_cell.angle_alpha   90.00
_cell.angle_beta   90.00
_cell.angle_gamma   90.00
#
_symmetry.space_group_name_H-M   'P 1'
#
loop_
_entity.id
_entity.type
_entity.pdbx_description
1 polymer ?
#
loop_
_entity_poly.entity_id
_entity_poly.type
_entity_poly.pdbx_seq_one_letter_code
_entity_poly.pdbx_strand_id
1 'polypeptide(L)'
;MTTDVLGPVVAERRVECVAGDGSRTDVVIRIGTPHPDPLSANGDWRCPHQITGLGDEAVGASFGVDSLQALLLSVYRVRLDLAARAAEASVELDWLGQPDLGLAVDPVLTRPDGR
;
A
#
# COMPACT_ATOMS: atom_id res chain seq x y z
N MET A 1 10.80 11.19 -14.66
CA MET A 1 10.51 10.16 -13.65
C MET A 1 9.90 9.00 -14.41
N THR A 2 10.58 7.88 -14.53
CA THR A 2 10.08 6.73 -15.30
C THR A 2 9.00 6.07 -14.46
N THR A 3 7.76 6.07 -14.95
CA THR A 3 6.65 5.40 -14.27
C THR A 3 6.90 3.89 -14.30
N ASP A 4 6.80 3.23 -13.15
CA ASP A 4 6.93 1.78 -13.10
C ASP A 4 5.72 1.11 -13.79
N VAL A 5 5.85 -0.16 -14.16
CA VAL A 5 4.72 -0.98 -14.62
C VAL A 5 4.22 -1.85 -13.47
N LEU A 6 2.90 -1.93 -13.29
CA LEU A 6 2.31 -2.68 -12.18
C LEU A 6 2.54 -4.20 -12.31
N GLY A 7 2.54 -4.72 -13.55
CA GLY A 7 2.64 -6.16 -13.80
C GLY A 7 1.42 -6.95 -13.32
N PRO A 8 1.52 -8.29 -13.17
CA PRO A 8 0.43 -9.10 -12.67
C PRO A 8 0.08 -8.74 -11.22
N VAL A 9 -1.20 -8.47 -10.96
CA VAL A 9 -1.72 -8.10 -9.65
C VAL A 9 -1.89 -9.34 -8.79
N VAL A 10 -1.31 -9.32 -7.58
CA VAL A 10 -1.40 -10.43 -6.60
C VAL A 10 -2.32 -10.11 -5.43
N ALA A 11 -2.62 -8.83 -5.21
CA ALA A 11 -3.60 -8.38 -4.23
C ALA A 11 -4.26 -7.06 -4.66
N GLU A 12 -5.54 -6.92 -4.36
CA GLU A 12 -6.32 -5.70 -4.54
C GLU A 12 -7.08 -5.39 -3.25
N ARG A 13 -7.23 -4.10 -2.93
CA ARG A 13 -8.15 -3.62 -1.90
C ARG A 13 -8.93 -2.42 -2.40
N ARG A 14 -10.20 -2.37 -2.05
CA ARG A 14 -11.07 -1.20 -2.24
C ARG A 14 -11.39 -0.62 -0.88
N VAL A 15 -11.24 0.69 -0.76
CA VAL A 15 -11.62 1.49 0.40
C VAL A 15 -12.47 2.65 -0.09
N GLU A 16 -13.38 3.13 0.75
CA GLU A 16 -14.24 4.27 0.43
C GLU A 16 -13.54 5.56 0.86
N CYS A 17 -13.48 6.54 -0.05
CA CYS A 17 -13.13 7.92 0.26
C CYS A 17 -14.41 8.70 0.53
N VAL A 18 -14.51 9.31 1.72
CA VAL A 18 -15.67 10.06 2.19
C VAL A 18 -15.31 11.54 2.25
N ALA A 19 -15.95 12.36 1.42
CA ALA A 19 -15.76 13.80 1.42
C ALA A 19 -16.60 14.49 2.52
N GLY A 20 -16.29 15.76 2.80
CA GLY A 20 -16.99 16.54 3.84
C GLY A 20 -18.50 16.75 3.60
N ASP A 21 -18.98 16.58 2.36
CA ASP A 21 -20.40 16.60 2.03
C ASP A 21 -21.09 15.23 2.16
N GLY A 22 -20.35 14.19 2.57
CA GLY A 22 -20.81 12.82 2.73
C GLY A 22 -20.80 12.00 1.43
N SER A 23 -20.37 12.57 0.30
CA SER A 23 -20.19 11.80 -0.93
C SER A 23 -19.10 10.75 -0.77
N ARG A 24 -19.30 9.60 -1.44
CA ARG A 24 -18.43 8.43 -1.35
C ARG A 24 -17.92 8.04 -2.72
N THR A 25 -16.62 7.78 -2.81
CA THR A 25 -15.94 7.32 -4.03
C THR A 25 -15.00 6.18 -3.72
N ASP A 26 -14.77 5.30 -4.69
CA ASP A 26 -13.86 4.16 -4.52
C ASP A 26 -12.40 4.59 -4.69
N VAL A 27 -11.57 4.21 -3.72
CA VAL A 27 -10.11 4.21 -3.84
C VAL A 27 -9.65 2.77 -3.94
N VAL A 28 -8.89 2.45 -4.99
CA VAL A 28 -8.43 1.09 -5.28
C VAL A 28 -6.92 1.01 -5.14
N ILE A 29 -6.49 0.11 -4.28
CA ILE A 29 -5.10 -0.24 -4.02
C ILE A 29 -4.80 -1.53 -4.76
N ARG A 30 -3.73 -1.57 -5.55
CA ARG A 30 -3.24 -2.79 -6.20
C ARG A 30 -1.78 -3.03 -5.88
N ILE A 31 -1.45 -4.28 -5.61
CA ILE A 31 -0.08 -4.75 -5.41
C ILE A 31 0.28 -5.69 -6.54
N GLY A 32 1.34 -5.34 -7.27
CA GLY A 32 1.93 -6.16 -8.31
C GLY A 32 2.76 -7.31 -7.74
N THR A 33 3.12 -8.26 -8.59
CA THR A 33 3.99 -9.38 -8.20
C THR A 33 5.39 -8.88 -7.82
N PRO A 34 5.90 -9.15 -6.60
CA PRO A 34 7.27 -8.85 -6.25
C PRO A 34 8.24 -9.59 -7.18
N HIS A 35 9.30 -8.92 -7.63
CA HIS A 35 10.30 -9.51 -8.54
C HIS A 35 11.70 -8.92 -8.27
N PRO A 36 12.78 -9.62 -8.67
CA PRO A 36 14.13 -9.07 -8.59
C PRO A 36 14.22 -7.73 -9.32
N ASP A 37 14.88 -6.74 -8.70
CA ASP A 37 15.15 -5.46 -9.33
C ASP A 37 16.30 -5.64 -10.34
N PRO A 38 16.07 -5.47 -11.65
CA PRO A 38 17.11 -5.62 -12.66
C PRO A 38 18.22 -4.57 -12.54
N LEU A 39 17.98 -3.48 -11.78
CA LEU A 39 18.96 -2.43 -11.55
C LEU A 39 19.77 -2.62 -10.25
N SER A 40 19.41 -3.59 -9.40
CA SER A 40 20.15 -3.83 -8.17
C SER A 40 21.44 -4.62 -8.44
N ALA A 41 22.56 -4.06 -8.00
CA ALA A 41 23.85 -4.75 -8.01
C ALA A 41 23.94 -5.88 -6.96
N ASN A 42 23.07 -5.87 -5.94
CA ASN A 42 23.09 -6.82 -4.83
C ASN A 42 21.98 -7.88 -4.92
N GLY A 43 21.17 -7.85 -5.98
CA GLY A 43 20.05 -8.78 -6.15
C GLY A 43 18.82 -8.44 -5.29
N ASP A 44 18.65 -7.17 -4.93
CA ASP A 44 17.46 -6.69 -4.23
C ASP A 44 16.20 -6.93 -5.06
N TRP A 45 15.07 -6.92 -4.39
CA TRP A 45 13.75 -7.08 -4.96
C TRP A 45 12.98 -5.78 -4.92
N ARG A 46 12.00 -5.67 -5.81
CA ARG A 46 11.03 -4.59 -5.86
C ARG A 46 9.63 -5.14 -5.94
N CYS A 47 8.69 -4.42 -5.35
CA CYS A 47 7.26 -4.73 -5.41
C CYS A 47 6.50 -3.49 -5.91
N PRO A 48 5.90 -3.55 -7.11
CA PRO A 48 5.07 -2.47 -7.64
C PRO A 48 3.76 -2.33 -6.87
N HIS A 49 3.30 -1.09 -6.69
CA HIS A 49 1.98 -0.79 -6.13
C HIS A 49 1.36 0.43 -6.79
N GLN A 50 0.03 0.50 -6.75
CA GLN A 50 -0.73 1.60 -7.32
C GLN A 50 -1.94 1.93 -6.43
N ILE A 51 -2.24 3.22 -6.31
CA ILE A 51 -3.45 3.75 -5.70
C ILE A 51 -4.17 4.55 -6.78
N THR A 52 -5.43 4.20 -7.08
CA THR A 52 -6.30 4.92 -8.02
C THR A 52 -7.53 5.46 -7.29
N GLY A 53 -8.09 6.58 -7.74
CA GLY A 53 -9.23 7.24 -7.12
C GLY A 53 -8.90 8.27 -6.04
N LEU A 54 -7.60 8.52 -5.78
CA LEU A 54 -7.15 9.53 -4.82
C LEU A 54 -5.75 10.05 -5.17
N GLY A 55 -5.67 11.27 -5.71
CA GLY A 55 -4.40 11.92 -6.06
C GLY A 55 -3.70 11.31 -7.28
N ASP A 56 -2.36 11.25 -7.26
CA ASP A 56 -1.54 10.72 -8.35
C ASP A 56 -1.68 9.20 -8.49
N GLU A 57 -2.11 8.74 -9.67
CA GLU A 57 -2.34 7.33 -9.97
C GLU A 57 -1.12 6.62 -10.57
N ALA A 58 0.06 7.26 -10.59
CA ALA A 58 1.29 6.62 -11.02
C ALA A 58 1.58 5.35 -10.23
N VAL A 59 2.11 4.34 -10.93
CA VAL A 59 2.65 3.14 -10.29
C VAL A 59 3.98 3.50 -9.63
N GLY A 60 4.07 3.21 -8.34
CA GLY A 60 5.31 3.25 -7.57
C GLY A 60 5.84 1.84 -7.29
N ALA A 61 6.99 1.77 -6.64
CA ALA A 61 7.54 0.53 -6.13
C ALA A 61 8.23 0.75 -4.78
N SER A 62 8.30 -0.30 -3.95
CA SER A 62 9.19 -0.34 -2.79
C SER A 62 10.16 -1.50 -2.91
N PHE A 63 11.36 -1.31 -2.35
CA PHE A 63 12.50 -2.18 -2.54
C PHE A 63 12.86 -2.86 -1.22
N GLY A 64 13.28 -4.12 -1.29
CA GLY A 64 13.74 -4.89 -0.15
C GLY A 64 14.79 -5.92 -0.56
N VAL A 65 15.48 -6.51 0.40
CA VAL A 65 16.51 -7.53 0.18
C VAL A 65 15.93 -8.77 -0.50
N ASP A 66 14.66 -9.09 -0.22
CA ASP A 66 13.92 -10.20 -0.82
C ASP A 66 12.47 -9.82 -1.17
N SER A 67 11.76 -10.79 -1.79
CA SER A 67 10.38 -10.64 -2.24
C SER A 67 9.41 -10.29 -1.12
N LEU A 68 9.60 -10.88 0.07
CA LEU A 68 8.74 -10.68 1.24
C LEU A 68 8.93 -9.28 1.80
N GLN A 69 10.17 -8.84 1.99
CA GLN A 69 10.46 -7.51 2.50
C GLN A 69 9.96 -6.43 1.53
N ALA A 70 10.18 -6.59 0.22
CA ALA A 70 9.69 -5.64 -0.78
C ALA A 70 8.15 -5.51 -0.76
N LEU A 71 7.44 -6.65 -0.56
CA LEU A 71 5.99 -6.67 -0.40
C LEU A 71 5.54 -5.92 0.87
N LEU A 72 6.12 -6.25 2.03
CA LEU A 72 5.78 -5.61 3.31
C LEU A 72 6.03 -4.10 3.26
N LEU A 73 7.14 -3.68 2.67
CA LEU A 73 7.47 -2.27 2.49
C LEU A 73 6.50 -1.57 1.52
N SER A 74 6.01 -2.26 0.49
CA SER A 74 4.98 -1.70 -0.41
C SER A 74 3.65 -1.50 0.31
N VAL A 75 3.22 -2.46 1.15
CA VAL A 75 2.03 -2.29 1.98
C VAL A 75 2.18 -1.10 2.93
N TYR A 76 3.34 -0.99 3.58
CA TYR A 76 3.64 0.15 4.45
C TYR A 76 3.65 1.48 3.68
N ARG A 77 4.26 1.51 2.50
CA ARG A 77 4.30 2.70 1.64
C ARG A 77 2.90 3.15 1.22
N VAL A 78 2.06 2.22 0.76
CA VAL A 78 0.65 2.51 0.43
C VAL A 78 -0.08 3.14 1.61
N ARG A 79 0.12 2.62 2.83
CA ARG A 79 -0.50 3.19 4.04
C ARG A 79 -0.09 4.65 4.26
N LEU A 80 1.20 4.97 4.10
CA LEU A 80 1.69 6.34 4.22
C LEU A 80 1.13 7.26 3.12
N ASP A 81 1.11 6.78 1.88
CA ASP A 81 0.63 7.55 0.73
C ASP A 81 -0.88 7.83 0.86
N LEU A 82 -1.69 6.85 1.29
CA LEU A 82 -3.12 7.05 1.55
C LEU A 82 -3.36 8.10 2.64
N ALA A 83 -2.63 8.02 3.76
CA ALA A 83 -2.77 8.99 4.85
C ALA A 83 -2.39 10.41 4.39
N ALA A 84 -1.29 10.55 3.65
CA ALA A 84 -0.84 11.84 3.13
C ALA A 84 -1.86 12.44 2.14
N ARG A 85 -2.34 11.63 1.18
CA ARG A 85 -3.29 12.08 0.16
C ARG A 85 -4.67 12.39 0.74
N ALA A 86 -5.14 11.61 1.72
CA ALA A 86 -6.39 11.88 2.41
C ALA A 86 -6.34 13.21 3.18
N ALA A 87 -5.23 13.47 3.87
CA ALA A 87 -5.00 14.75 4.55
C ALA A 87 -4.94 15.93 3.56
N GLU A 88 -4.22 15.77 2.45
CA GLU A 88 -4.14 16.79 1.40
C GLU A 88 -5.51 17.11 0.78
N ALA A 89 -6.31 16.07 0.51
CA ALA A 89 -7.64 16.22 -0.07
C ALA A 89 -8.73 16.58 0.97
N SER A 90 -8.40 16.61 2.27
CA SER A 90 -9.37 16.80 3.36
C SER A 90 -10.55 15.82 3.30
N VAL A 91 -10.24 14.53 3.11
CA VAL A 91 -11.20 13.42 3.05
C VAL A 91 -10.86 12.35 4.08
N GLU A 92 -11.86 11.55 4.46
CA GLU A 92 -11.66 10.38 5.31
C GLU A 92 -11.63 9.10 4.46
N LEU A 93 -10.88 8.09 4.91
CA LEU A 93 -10.85 6.78 4.29
C LEU A 93 -11.53 5.77 5.21
N ASP A 94 -12.43 4.98 4.64
CA ASP A 94 -13.20 3.96 5.34
C ASP A 94 -13.00 2.61 4.67
N TRP A 95 -12.77 1.58 5.49
CA TRP A 95 -12.77 0.20 5.05
C TRP A 95 -13.72 -0.61 5.92
N LEU A 96 -14.86 -1.01 5.33
CA LEU A 96 -15.89 -1.82 6.00
C LEU A 96 -16.47 -1.13 7.26
N GLY A 97 -16.63 0.20 7.21
CA GLY A 97 -17.12 1.01 8.33
C GLY A 97 -16.06 1.29 9.39
N GLN A 98 -14.77 1.13 9.08
CA GLN A 98 -13.66 1.31 10.02
C GLN A 98 -12.61 2.28 9.46
N PRO A 99 -11.97 3.12 10.30
CA PRO A 99 -10.88 4.00 9.89
C PRO A 99 -9.54 3.24 9.72
N ASP A 100 -9.41 2.05 10.29
CA ASP A 100 -8.27 1.17 10.04
C ASP A 100 -8.46 0.46 8.70
N LEU A 101 -7.50 0.64 7.78
CA LEU A 101 -7.56 0.12 6.41
C LEU A 101 -7.03 -1.32 6.29
N GLY A 102 -6.64 -1.95 7.41
CA GLY A 102 -6.08 -3.31 7.43
C GLY A 102 -4.76 -3.43 6.67
N LEU A 103 -3.99 -2.33 6.60
CA LEU A 103 -2.68 -2.24 5.92
C LEU A 103 -1.52 -2.28 6.94
N ALA A 104 -1.78 -2.90 8.09
CA ALA A 104 -0.79 -3.16 9.12
C ALA A 104 -0.96 -4.60 9.61
N VAL A 105 0.16 -5.22 10.00
CA VAL A 105 0.16 -6.46 10.77
C VAL A 105 0.82 -6.11 12.10
N ASP A 106 0.03 -6.08 13.18
CA ASP A 106 0.55 -5.98 14.55
C ASP A 106 0.43 -7.37 15.19
N PRO A 107 1.44 -8.25 15.03
CA PRO A 107 1.41 -9.52 15.71
C PRO A 107 1.69 -9.26 17.18
N VAL A 108 0.64 -9.30 18.02
CA VAL A 108 0.82 -9.39 19.47
C VAL A 108 1.54 -10.70 19.76
N LEU A 109 2.87 -10.62 19.88
CA LEU A 109 3.68 -11.69 20.43
C LEU A 109 3.52 -11.63 21.95
N THR A 110 2.41 -12.15 22.47
CA THR A 110 2.35 -12.50 23.88
C THR A 110 3.41 -13.56 24.11
N ARG A 111 4.54 -13.17 24.69
CA ARG A 111 5.41 -14.13 25.36
C ARG A 111 4.53 -14.74 26.45
N PRO A 112 4.35 -16.07 26.52
CA PRO A 112 3.83 -16.65 27.73
C PRO A 112 4.77 -16.21 28.84
N ASP A 113 4.20 -15.67 29.92
CA ASP A 113 4.91 -15.09 31.05
C ASP A 113 6.15 -15.93 31.38
N GLY A 114 7.30 -15.25 31.42
CA GLY A 114 8.61 -15.89 31.52
C GLY A 114 8.68 -16.89 32.68
N ARG A 115 8.80 -18.16 32.33
CA ARG A 115 9.49 -19.18 33.11
C ARG A 115 10.62 -19.75 32.26
#